data_AF-A0A8S2Z7F1-F1
#
_entry.id   AF-A0A8S2Z7F1-F1
#
_cell.length_a   1.000
_cell.length_b   1.000
_cell.length_c   1.000
_cell.angle_alpha   90.00
_cell.angle_beta   90.00
_cell.angle_gamma   90.00
#
_symmetry.space_group_name_H-M   'P 1'
#
loop_
_entity.id
_entity.type
_entity.pdbx_description
1 polymer ?
#
loop_
_entity_poly.entity_id
_entity_poly.type
_entity_poly.pdbx_seq_one_letter_code
_entity_poly.pdbx_strand_id
1 'polypeptide(L)' 'EHEIRQQSAVHVFHGHTQEVCGLKWSPDKSILASGGNDNRLFLWSKSQPSQPLHSFNDHLAAVKAIAWSPHQHGLMASGG' A
#
# COMPACT_ATOMS: atom_id res chain seq x y z
N GLU A 1 10.78 26.90 17.98
CA GLU A 1 9.47 26.97 17.31
C GLU A 1 9.04 25.57 16.95
N HIS A 2 8.02 25.02 17.62
CA HIS A 2 7.51 23.67 17.35
C HIS A 2 6.19 23.83 16.59
N GLU A 3 6.26 23.74 15.26
CA GLU A 3 5.07 23.78 14.42
C GLU A 3 4.29 22.47 14.58
N ILE A 4 3.17 22.55 15.28
CA ILE A 4 2.17 21.48 15.35
C ILE A 4 1.51 21.44 13.97
N ARG A 5 2.00 20.57 13.09
CA ARG A 5 1.35 20.32 11.80
C ARG A 5 -0.06 19.79 12.05
N GLN A 6 -1.04 20.47 11.47
CA GLN A 6 -2.47 20.12 11.53
C GLN A 6 -2.67 18.62 11.26
N GLN A 7 -3.54 17.98 12.04
CA GLN A 7 -3.93 16.57 11.92
C GLN A 7 -4.87 16.33 10.72
N SER A 8 -4.59 16.90 9.55
CA SER A 8 -5.32 16.58 8.32
C SER A 8 -4.55 15.55 7.49
N ALA A 9 -5.26 14.55 6.98
CA ALA A 9 -4.66 13.55 6.11
C ALA A 9 -4.09 14.24 4.86
N VAL A 10 -2.79 14.01 4.57
CA VAL A 10 -2.13 14.58 3.38
C VAL A 10 -2.60 13.90 2.10
N HIS A 11 -2.84 12.59 2.17
CA HIS A 11 -3.42 11.79 1.09
C HIS A 11 -4.34 10.72 1.67
N VAL A 12 -5.44 10.44 0.98
CA VAL A 12 -6.36 9.34 1.29
C VAL A 12 -6.46 8.46 0.04
N PHE A 13 -6.18 7.17 0.20
CA PHE A 13 -6.24 6.19 -0.88
C PHE A 13 -7.50 5.33 -0.69
N HIS A 14 -8.47 5.50 -1.59
CA HIS A 14 -9.73 4.76 -1.55
C HIS A 14 -9.61 3.50 -2.41
N GLY A 15 -9.77 2.32 -1.81
CA GLY A 15 -9.72 1.05 -2.55
C GLY A 15 -10.14 -0.16 -1.73
N HIS A 16 -9.57 -0.34 -0.54
CA HIS A 16 -9.92 -1.46 0.31
C HIS A 16 -11.35 -1.34 0.86
N THR A 17 -12.08 -2.45 0.85
CA THR A 17 -13.46 -2.55 1.40
C THR A 17 -13.51 -3.13 2.80
N GLN A 18 -12.39 -3.65 3.29
CA GLN A 18 -12.20 -4.17 4.65
C GLN A 18 -10.90 -3.61 5.24
N GLU A 19 -10.51 -4.08 6.44
CA GLU A 19 -9.33 -3.57 7.12
C GLU A 19 -8.06 -3.77 6.30
N VAL A 20 -7.23 -2.72 6.26
CA VAL A 20 -5.88 -2.78 5.72
C VAL A 20 -4.97 -3.40 6.77
N CYS A 21 -4.36 -4.53 6.46
CA CYS A 21 -3.53 -5.30 7.38
C CYS A 21 -2.07 -5.44 6.93
N GLY A 22 -1.77 -5.21 5.64
CA GLY A 22 -0.42 -5.09 5.10
C GLY A 22 -0.18 -3.68 4.55
N LEU A 23 0.95 -3.06 4.90
CA LEU A 23 1.31 -1.74 4.36
C LEU A 23 2.83 -1.58 4.28
N LYS A 24 3.38 -1.34 3.08
CA LYS A 24 4.82 -1.14 2.92
C LYS A 24 5.21 -0.30 1.71
N TRP A 25 6.08 0.68 1.94
CA TRP A 25 6.73 1.43 0.87
C TRP A 25 7.78 0.57 0.16
N SER A 26 7.90 0.75 -1.16
CA SER A 26 9.06 0.34 -1.92
C SER A 26 10.34 1.00 -1.38
N PRO A 27 11.54 0.42 -1.61
CA PRO A 27 12.80 0.96 -1.06
C PRO A 27 13.08 2.41 -1.48
N ASP A 28 12.70 2.79 -2.69
CA ASP A 28 12.81 4.14 -3.26
C ASP A 28 11.67 5.08 -2.83
N LYS A 29 10.69 4.59 -2.06
CA LYS A 29 9.52 5.32 -1.56
C LYS A 29 8.63 5.94 -2.67
N SER A 30 8.71 5.37 -3.87
CA SER A 30 7.90 5.79 -5.03
C SER A 30 6.53 5.11 -5.03
N ILE A 31 6.45 3.86 -4.56
CA ILE A 31 5.24 3.02 -4.56
C ILE A 31 4.89 2.59 -3.14
N LEU A 32 3.62 2.73 -2.77
CA LEU A 32 3.07 2.14 -1.56
C LEU A 32 2.30 0.87 -1.92
N ALA A 33 2.64 -0.26 -1.31
CA ALA A 33 1.82 -1.46 -1.36
C ALA A 33 0.90 -1.51 -0.15
N SER A 34 -0.37 -1.83 -0.36
CA SER A 34 -1.35 -2.12 0.68
C SER A 34 -2.01 -3.48 0.45
N GLY A 35 -2.26 -4.22 1.51
CA GLY A 35 -2.96 -5.49 1.53
C GLY A 35 -4.08 -5.46 2.58
N GLY A 36 -5.21 -6.11 2.28
CA GLY A 36 -6.40 -6.04 3.12
C GLY A 36 -7.04 -7.39 3.41
N ASN A 37 -7.99 -7.39 4.35
CA ASN A 37 -8.87 -8.51 4.66
C ASN A 37 -9.92 -8.78 3.54
N ASP A 38 -9.98 -7.90 2.55
CA ASP A 38 -10.76 -8.07 1.31
C ASP A 38 -10.04 -8.94 0.25
N ASN A 39 -8.93 -9.57 0.63
CA ASN A 39 -8.05 -10.38 -0.21
C ASN A 39 -7.46 -9.59 -1.38
N ARG A 40 -7.45 -8.24 -1.31
CA ARG A 40 -6.88 -7.38 -2.34
C ARG A 40 -5.47 -6.95 -1.97
N LEU A 41 -4.67 -6.71 -2.99
CA LEU A 41 -3.43 -5.95 -2.90
C LEU A 41 -3.49 -4.79 -3.88
N PHE A 42 -3.14 -3.59 -3.41
CA PHE A 42 -3.06 -2.39 -4.24
C PHE A 42 -1.66 -1.80 -4.23
N LEU A 43 -1.25 -1.24 -5.35
CA LEU A 43 -0.05 -0.42 -5.48
C LEU A 43 -0.44 1.03 -5.77
N TRP A 44 0.13 1.97 -5.03
CA TRP A 44 -0.23 3.38 -5.09
C TRP A 44 0.97 4.25 -5.43
N SER A 45 0.76 5.27 -6.25
CA SER A 45 1.68 6.39 -6.41
C SER A 45 1.24 7.55 -5.53
N LYS A 46 2.19 8.26 -4.93
CA LYS A 46 1.91 9.53 -4.20
C LYS A 46 1.27 10.58 -5.11
N SER A 47 1.59 10.58 -6.40
CA SER A 47 1.10 11.58 -7.35
C SER A 47 -0.35 11.37 -7.76
N GLN A 48 -0.92 10.18 -7.52
CA GLN A 48 -2.27 9.81 -7.97
C GLN A 48 -3.01 9.04 -6.86
N PRO A 49 -3.45 9.72 -5.78
CA PRO A 49 -4.08 9.05 -4.65
C PRO A 49 -5.51 8.56 -4.93
N SER A 50 -6.16 9.09 -5.96
CA SER A 50 -7.55 8.73 -6.32
C SER A 50 -7.69 7.37 -6.99
N GLN A 51 -6.60 6.75 -7.46
CA GLN A 51 -6.65 5.47 -8.17
C GLN A 51 -5.38 4.66 -7.92
N PRO A 52 -5.50 3.33 -7.68
CA PRO A 52 -4.31 2.49 -7.60
C PRO A 52 -3.63 2.37 -8.96
N LEU A 53 -2.30 2.35 -8.96
CA LEU A 53 -1.49 1.99 -10.13
C LEU A 53 -1.82 0.56 -10.58
N HIS A 54 -1.91 -0.35 -9.60
CA HIS A 54 -2.23 -1.75 -9.82
C HIS A 54 -3.14 -2.28 -8.72
N SER A 55 -4.01 -3.21 -9.10
CA SER A 55 -4.94 -3.92 -8.23
C SER A 55 -4.79 -5.41 -8.52
N PHE A 56 -4.59 -6.20 -7.48
CA PHE A 56 -4.44 -7.65 -7.55
C PHE A 56 -5.50 -8.31 -6.69
N ASN A 57 -6.01 -9.44 -7.16
CA ASN A 57 -7.14 -10.15 -6.57
C ASN A 57 -7.00 -11.68 -6.63
N ASP A 58 -5.79 -12.15 -6.85
CA ASP A 58 -5.47 -13.58 -6.93
C ASP A 58 -5.37 -14.24 -5.55
N HIS A 59 -5.14 -13.45 -4.49
CA HIS A 59 -5.12 -13.96 -3.12
C HIS A 59 -6.50 -14.49 -2.72
N LEU A 60 -6.53 -15.68 -2.12
CA LEU A 60 -7.76 -16.32 -1.65
C LEU A 60 -8.04 -16.05 -0.16
N ALA A 61 -7.12 -15.37 0.52
CA ALA A 61 -7.19 -14.99 1.92
C ALA A 61 -6.60 -13.59 2.12
N ALA A 62 -6.74 -13.05 3.34
CA ALA A 62 -6.29 -11.71 3.70
C ALA A 62 -4.80 -11.52 3.39
N VAL A 63 -4.43 -10.33 2.92
CA VAL A 63 -3.02 -10.01 2.59
C VAL A 63 -2.39 -9.24 3.74
N LYS A 64 -1.80 -9.97 4.70
CA LYS A 64 -1.26 -9.41 5.95
C LYS A 64 0.24 -9.10 5.89
N ALA A 65 0.98 -9.80 5.05
CA ALA A 65 2.42 -9.69 4.91
C ALA A 65 2.81 -9.14 3.53
N ILE A 66 3.69 -8.14 3.52
CA ILE A 66 4.23 -7.52 2.31
C ILE A 66 5.73 -7.27 2.50
N ALA A 67 6.55 -7.66 1.52
CA ALA A 67 7.98 -7.38 1.49
C ALA A 67 8.44 -7.00 0.09
N TRP A 68 9.18 -5.89 -0.01
CA TRP A 68 9.86 -5.48 -1.23
C TRP A 68 11.30 -5.98 -1.24
N SER A 69 11.80 -6.38 -2.40
CA SER A 69 13.22 -6.68 -2.58
C SER A 69 14.04 -5.39 -2.51
N PRO A 70 15.11 -5.33 -1.68
CA PRO A 70 16.02 -4.19 -1.68
C PRO A 70 17.01 -4.24 -2.85
N HIS A 71 17.14 -5.38 -3.53
CA HIS A 71 18.14 -5.61 -4.58
C HIS A 71 17.56 -5.60 -6.00
N GLN A 72 16.26 -5.89 -6.13
CA GLN A 72 15.58 -5.89 -7.42
C GLN A 72 14.41 -4.91 -7.38
N HIS A 73 14.51 -3.84 -8.17
CA HIS A 73 13.47 -2.83 -8.25
C HIS A 73 12.15 -3.44 -8.77
N GLY A 74 11.05 -3.08 -8.14
CA GLY A 74 9.72 -3.58 -8.48
C GLY A 74 9.40 -5.01 -8.02
N LEU A 75 10.36 -5.79 -7.53
CA LEU A 75 10.08 -7.13 -7.02
C LEU A 75 9.52 -7.06 -5.59
N MET A 76 8.42 -7.76 -5.36
CA MET A 76 7.82 -7.91 -4.04
C MET A 76 7.18 -9.28 -3.85
N ALA A 77 6.98 -9.66 -2.59
CA ALA A 77 6.22 -10.82 -2.17
C ALA A 77 5.09 -10.39 -1.23
N SER A 78 3.97 -11.11 -1.28
CA SER A 78 2.80 -10.87 -0.43
C SER A 78 2.13 -12.18 -0.03
N GLY A 79 1.45 -12.18 1.13
CA GLY A 79 0.75 -13.35 1.67
C GLY A 79 -0.06 -13.02 2.93
N GLY A 80 -0.84 -14.01 3.40
CA GLY A 80 -1.67 -13.92 4.60
C GLY A 80 -1.02 -14.49 5.84
#